data_AF-A0A936CQ58-F1
#
_entry.id   AF-A0A936CQ58-F1
#
_cell.length_a   1.000
_cell.length_b   1.000
_cell.length_c   1.000
_cell.angle_alpha   90.00
_cell.angle_beta   90.00
_cell.angle_gamma   90.00
#
_symmetry.space_group_name_H-M   'P 1'
#
loop_
_entity.id
_entity.type
_entity.pdbx_description
1 polymer ?
#
loop_
_entity_poly.entity_id
_entity_poly.type
_entity_poly.pdbx_seq_one_letter_code
_entity_poly.pdbx_strand_id
1 'polypeptide(L)'
;MNEFRANSFFPPLNDFLQKNGITSTRTGTIQDVDWVWSNLEKWSKEYYKTDYGYFNERRLGNHNWVYVNKAFSQCLLTPRNIRDIPNIFWKADIAPNSIIPEKQFQRIITLYGVTQAGFSTIIISIVADEENPLRKVIIDIVRREYSNWKGYVIEYDEDEKVLTPKSGWVYATLLSAFNLNKEDESFNHFYYLFSPYDFPDELHLGGIEILNSGNGYSKPISIEFDQSLSLQDEQNKWRASTTQNEIVIYTSGSYFGLQADNLIETDKISRQSQMYLLCTDLKKQSIVDWGATFQKGDFTAIDYDKVPTGFNLFKFRNPPCSHPSEDILKVTTRKKLEFRGGIKFENRSYLKNLLPKIFVDGADGRKTSF
;
A
#
# COMPACT_ATOMS: atom_id res chain seq x y z
N MET A 1 -26.74 -4.05 -39.41
CA MET A 1 -25.62 -3.57 -38.58
C MET A 1 -25.84 -2.08 -38.38
N ASN A 2 -26.19 -1.64 -37.17
CA ASN A 2 -26.31 -0.21 -36.88
C ASN A 2 -24.90 0.35 -36.70
N GLU A 3 -24.35 0.98 -37.74
CA GLU A 3 -23.16 1.82 -37.62
C GLU A 3 -23.52 3.08 -36.85
N PHE A 4 -23.41 3.01 -35.53
CA PHE A 4 -23.44 4.22 -34.72
C PHE A 4 -22.16 5.02 -34.96
N ARG A 5 -22.26 6.35 -35.01
CA ARG A 5 -21.07 7.21 -35.00
C ARG A 5 -20.31 6.99 -33.70
N ALA A 6 -18.97 6.99 -33.75
CA ALA A 6 -18.11 6.79 -32.59
C ALA A 6 -18.41 7.74 -31.40
N ASN A 7 -18.99 8.91 -31.69
CA ASN A 7 -19.27 9.95 -30.69
C ASN A 7 -20.73 9.92 -30.18
N SER A 8 -21.55 8.97 -30.65
CA SER A 8 -22.94 8.84 -30.24
C SER A 8 -23.05 7.98 -28.98
N PHE A 9 -23.27 8.58 -27.81
CA PHE A 9 -23.34 7.85 -26.54
C PHE A 9 -24.68 7.12 -26.30
N PHE A 10 -25.81 7.84 -26.40
CA PHE A 10 -27.13 7.28 -26.09
C PHE A 10 -27.69 6.28 -27.12
N PRO A 11 -27.49 6.45 -28.44
CA PRO A 11 -28.03 5.50 -29.41
C PRO A 11 -27.51 4.06 -29.26
N PRO A 12 -26.19 3.80 -29.12
CA PRO A 12 -25.69 2.46 -28.81
C PRO A 12 -26.19 1.92 -27.47
N LEU A 13 -26.27 2.78 -26.44
CA LEU A 13 -26.77 2.40 -25.13
C LEU A 13 -28.24 1.95 -25.19
N ASN A 14 -29.09 2.72 -25.86
CA ASN A 14 -30.50 2.39 -26.05
C ASN A 14 -30.69 1.08 -26.81
N ASP A 15 -29.89 0.84 -27.86
CA ASP A 15 -29.91 -0.42 -28.61
C ASP A 15 -29.54 -1.61 -27.71
N PHE A 16 -28.48 -1.46 -26.91
CA PHE A 16 -28.07 -2.48 -25.93
C PHE A 16 -29.16 -2.74 -24.88
N LEU A 17 -29.73 -1.69 -24.28
CA LEU A 17 -30.74 -1.81 -23.23
C LEU A 17 -32.03 -2.49 -23.74
N GLN A 18 -32.47 -2.13 -24.94
CA GLN A 18 -33.65 -2.73 -25.57
C GLN A 18 -33.40 -4.18 -25.98
N LYS A 19 -32.25 -4.45 -26.62
CA LYS A 19 -31.89 -5.80 -27.06
C LYS A 19 -31.78 -6.80 -25.91
N ASN A 20 -31.36 -6.35 -24.73
CA ASN A 20 -31.24 -7.19 -23.54
C ASN A 20 -32.47 -7.14 -22.61
N GLY A 21 -33.56 -6.48 -23.03
CA GLY A 21 -34.80 -6.42 -22.25
C GLY A 21 -34.67 -5.70 -20.90
N ILE A 22 -33.67 -4.81 -20.74
CA ILE A 22 -33.39 -4.10 -19.49
C ILE A 22 -34.38 -2.96 -19.30
N THR A 23 -34.68 -2.20 -20.37
CA THR A 23 -35.74 -1.19 -20.37
C THR A 23 -36.28 -0.97 -21.79
N SER A 24 -37.57 -0.63 -21.90
CA SER A 24 -38.21 -0.22 -23.15
C SER A 24 -38.14 1.30 -23.38
N THR A 25 -37.83 2.07 -22.34
CA THR A 25 -37.77 3.54 -22.41
C THR A 25 -36.46 4.00 -23.05
N ARG A 26 -36.55 4.86 -24.07
CA ARG A 26 -35.36 5.47 -24.67
C ARG A 26 -34.76 6.50 -23.72
N THR A 27 -33.50 6.29 -23.36
CA THR A 27 -32.66 7.20 -22.63
C THR A 27 -32.25 8.39 -23.52
N GLY A 28 -32.47 9.62 -23.05
CA GLY A 28 -32.06 10.84 -23.76
C GLY A 28 -31.06 11.70 -23.00
N THR A 29 -30.93 11.49 -21.69
CA THR A 29 -30.11 12.31 -20.80
C THR A 29 -29.28 11.44 -19.84
N ILE A 30 -28.26 12.03 -19.22
CA ILE A 30 -27.46 11.34 -18.19
C ILE A 30 -28.31 11.04 -16.95
N GLN A 31 -29.31 11.88 -16.65
CA GLN A 31 -30.25 11.66 -15.54
C GLN A 31 -31.00 10.35 -15.69
N ASP A 32 -31.41 10.00 -16.91
CA ASP A 32 -32.16 8.77 -17.21
C ASP A 32 -31.35 7.49 -16.92
N VAL A 33 -30.01 7.59 -16.85
CA VAL A 33 -29.09 6.46 -16.56
C VAL A 33 -28.37 6.59 -15.22
N ASP A 34 -28.73 7.58 -14.41
CA ASP A 34 -28.09 7.81 -13.11
C ASP A 34 -28.20 6.59 -12.18
N TRP A 35 -29.32 5.85 -12.29
CA TRP A 35 -29.58 4.63 -11.54
C TRP A 35 -28.55 3.53 -11.76
N VAL A 36 -27.87 3.51 -12.92
CA VAL A 36 -26.91 2.46 -13.29
C VAL A 36 -25.75 2.43 -12.30
N TRP A 37 -25.29 3.59 -11.83
CA TRP A 37 -24.20 3.68 -10.86
C TRP A 37 -24.58 3.06 -9.51
N SER A 38 -25.78 3.36 -9.01
CA SER A 38 -26.26 2.78 -7.76
C SER A 38 -26.46 1.26 -7.90
N ASN A 39 -26.98 0.80 -9.04
CA ASN A 39 -27.15 -0.63 -9.29
C ASN A 39 -25.79 -1.34 -9.42
N LEU A 40 -24.78 -0.72 -10.03
CA LEU A 40 -23.43 -1.29 -10.11
C LEU A 40 -22.78 -1.42 -8.72
N GLU A 41 -22.98 -0.43 -7.85
CA GLU A 41 -22.53 -0.52 -6.46
C GLU A 41 -23.16 -1.71 -5.74
N LYS A 42 -24.50 -1.83 -5.77
CA LYS A 42 -25.22 -2.96 -5.18
C LYS A 42 -24.77 -4.28 -5.78
N TRP A 43 -24.67 -4.36 -7.11
CA TRP A 43 -24.18 -5.52 -7.84
C TRP A 43 -22.82 -5.97 -7.32
N SER A 44 -21.86 -5.04 -7.22
CA SER A 44 -20.50 -5.34 -6.80
C SER A 44 -20.40 -5.74 -5.31
N LYS A 45 -21.16 -5.08 -4.42
CA LYS A 45 -21.03 -5.24 -2.97
C LYS A 45 -21.98 -6.29 -2.39
N GLU A 46 -23.24 -6.29 -2.80
CA GLU A 46 -24.31 -7.08 -2.20
C GLU A 46 -24.49 -8.42 -2.93
N TYR A 47 -24.65 -8.39 -4.25
CA TYR A 47 -24.93 -9.60 -5.03
C TYR A 47 -23.70 -10.48 -5.20
N TYR A 48 -22.58 -9.87 -5.59
CA TYR A 48 -21.33 -10.59 -5.87
C TYR A 48 -20.31 -10.49 -4.75
N LYS A 49 -20.63 -9.86 -3.62
CA LYS A 49 -19.80 -9.82 -2.41
C LYS A 49 -18.33 -9.47 -2.69
N THR A 50 -18.09 -8.59 -3.66
CA THR A 50 -16.78 -8.12 -4.17
C THR A 50 -15.97 -9.12 -5.00
N ASP A 51 -16.53 -10.27 -5.39
CA ASP A 51 -15.84 -11.34 -6.13
C ASP A 51 -15.35 -10.88 -7.52
N TYR A 52 -16.15 -10.07 -8.21
CA TYR A 52 -15.83 -9.55 -9.54
C TYR A 52 -15.35 -8.08 -9.53
N GLY A 53 -15.09 -7.53 -8.34
CA GLY A 53 -14.63 -6.16 -8.15
C GLY A 53 -15.43 -5.38 -7.11
N TYR A 54 -14.93 -4.19 -6.79
CA TYR A 54 -15.52 -3.27 -5.82
C TYR A 54 -15.82 -1.93 -6.50
N PHE A 55 -17.10 -1.57 -6.58
CA PHE A 55 -17.54 -0.27 -7.08
C PHE A 55 -18.26 0.51 -5.99
N ASN A 56 -18.02 1.82 -5.89
CA ASN A 56 -18.67 2.70 -4.93
C ASN A 56 -19.10 3.97 -5.64
N GLU A 57 -20.40 4.27 -5.65
CA GLU A 57 -20.92 5.51 -6.21
C GLU A 57 -20.34 6.69 -5.42
N ARG A 58 -19.67 7.61 -6.11
CA ARG A 58 -19.18 8.87 -5.52
C ARG A 58 -20.06 10.01 -5.99
N ARG A 59 -20.55 10.80 -5.04
CA ARG A 59 -21.32 12.03 -5.31
C ARG A 59 -20.44 13.21 -4.93
N LEU A 60 -19.87 13.86 -5.94
CA LEU A 60 -18.95 14.99 -5.76
C LEU A 60 -19.49 16.21 -6.51
N GLY A 61 -19.20 17.40 -5.99
CA GLY A 61 -19.56 18.68 -6.60
C GLY A 61 -20.90 19.27 -6.16
N ASN A 62 -21.31 20.33 -6.85
CA ASN A 62 -22.50 21.13 -6.53
C ASN A 62 -23.80 20.31 -6.74
N HIS A 63 -24.74 20.44 -5.80
CA HIS A 63 -26.06 19.80 -5.83
C HIS A 63 -26.90 20.15 -7.07
N ASN A 64 -26.54 21.22 -7.78
CA ASN A 64 -27.21 21.65 -9.01
C ASN A 64 -26.62 21.01 -10.28
N TRP A 65 -25.48 20.31 -10.20
CA TRP A 65 -24.75 19.74 -11.34
C TRP A 65 -24.45 18.24 -11.14
N VAL A 66 -25.35 17.54 -10.46
CA VAL A 66 -25.14 16.14 -10.02
C VAL A 66 -24.87 15.20 -11.19
N TYR A 67 -25.59 15.35 -12.31
CA TYR A 67 -25.49 14.43 -13.45
C TYR A 67 -24.22 14.61 -14.28
N VAL A 68 -23.58 15.78 -14.24
CA VAL A 68 -22.28 16.00 -14.90
C VAL A 68 -21.15 15.59 -13.97
N ASN A 69 -21.20 16.07 -12.73
CA ASN A 69 -20.13 15.83 -11.76
C ASN A 69 -20.05 14.36 -11.33
N LYS A 70 -21.17 13.63 -11.27
CA LYS A 70 -21.15 12.20 -10.94
C LYS A 70 -20.36 11.41 -11.98
N ALA A 71 -20.70 11.51 -13.26
CA ALA A 71 -20.00 10.80 -14.33
C ALA A 71 -18.50 11.17 -14.37
N PHE A 72 -18.19 12.46 -14.27
CA PHE A 72 -16.81 12.93 -14.25
C PHE A 72 -16.02 12.37 -13.05
N SER A 73 -16.63 12.34 -11.87
CA SER A 73 -16.00 11.81 -10.67
C SER A 73 -15.73 10.30 -10.69
N GLN A 74 -16.44 9.54 -11.53
CA GLN A 74 -16.22 8.11 -11.70
C GLN A 74 -15.08 7.82 -12.70
N CYS A 75 -14.81 8.74 -13.63
CA CYS A 75 -13.94 8.53 -14.78
C CYS A 75 -12.77 9.53 -14.84
N LEU A 76 -12.30 10.05 -13.69
CA LEU A 76 -11.18 11.00 -13.63
C LEU A 76 -9.89 10.44 -14.24
N LEU A 77 -9.66 9.14 -14.05
CA LEU A 77 -8.49 8.42 -14.55
C LEU A 77 -8.95 7.31 -15.48
N THR A 78 -8.32 7.22 -16.65
CA THR A 78 -8.58 6.12 -17.59
C THR A 78 -8.03 4.80 -17.03
N PRO A 79 -8.50 3.62 -17.52
CA PRO A 79 -7.93 2.33 -17.13
C PRO A 79 -6.41 2.26 -17.35
N ARG A 80 -5.93 2.91 -18.41
CA ARG A 80 -4.51 3.06 -18.68
C ARG A 80 -3.80 3.86 -17.59
N ASN A 81 -4.36 5.01 -17.20
CA ASN A 81 -3.79 5.81 -16.13
C ASN A 81 -3.65 5.00 -14.84
N ILE A 82 -4.68 4.23 -14.48
CA ILE A 82 -4.68 3.41 -13.27
C ILE A 82 -3.62 2.32 -13.32
N ARG A 83 -3.52 1.60 -14.44
CA ARG A 83 -2.51 0.55 -14.66
C ARG A 83 -1.08 1.08 -14.51
N ASP A 84 -0.83 2.31 -14.94
CA ASP A 84 0.50 2.90 -15.02
C ASP A 84 0.88 3.69 -13.74
N ILE A 85 -0.02 3.80 -12.75
CA ILE A 85 0.27 4.42 -11.44
C ILE A 85 1.52 3.85 -10.74
N PRO A 86 1.79 2.52 -10.73
CA PRO A 86 3.00 1.96 -10.14
C PRO A 86 4.31 2.60 -10.62
N ASN A 87 4.35 3.07 -11.87
CA ASN A 87 5.52 3.73 -12.44
C ASN A 87 5.83 5.07 -11.74
N ILE A 88 4.82 5.72 -11.13
CA ILE A 88 5.02 6.90 -10.28
C ILE A 88 5.85 6.54 -9.04
N PHE A 89 5.52 5.43 -8.37
CA PHE A 89 6.21 5.00 -7.14
C PHE A 89 7.63 4.54 -7.44
N TRP A 90 7.79 3.78 -8.53
CA TRP A 90 9.10 3.40 -9.07
C TRP A 90 10.00 4.61 -9.28
N LYS A 91 9.50 5.64 -9.99
CA LYS A 91 10.26 6.84 -10.29
C LYS A 91 10.56 7.67 -9.05
N ALA A 92 9.70 7.60 -8.04
CA ALA A 92 9.86 8.27 -6.76
C ALA A 92 10.76 7.51 -5.76
N ASP A 93 11.31 6.33 -6.11
CA ASP A 93 12.07 5.47 -5.19
C ASP A 93 11.28 5.11 -3.92
N ILE A 94 9.99 4.84 -4.11
CA ILE A 94 9.10 4.44 -3.02
C ILE A 94 8.94 2.92 -3.08
N ALA A 95 9.56 2.22 -2.12
CA ALA A 95 9.38 0.79 -1.96
C ALA A 95 7.94 0.45 -1.55
N PRO A 96 7.41 -0.73 -1.93
CA PRO A 96 6.13 -1.21 -1.43
C PRO A 96 6.09 -1.26 0.11
N ASN A 97 4.89 -1.05 0.68
CA ASN A 97 4.63 -1.05 2.13
C ASN A 97 5.26 0.10 2.93
N SER A 98 5.98 1.03 2.31
CA SER A 98 6.39 2.30 2.92
C SER A 98 5.16 3.13 3.34
N ILE A 99 5.30 3.95 4.38
CA ILE A 99 4.22 4.81 4.87
C ILE A 99 4.37 6.17 4.25
N ILE A 100 3.38 6.55 3.44
CA ILE A 100 3.43 7.76 2.62
C ILE A 100 2.38 8.74 3.15
N PRO A 101 2.78 9.89 3.72
CA PRO A 101 1.85 10.95 4.07
C PRO A 101 1.08 11.46 2.84
N GLU A 102 -0.14 11.95 3.04
CA GLU A 102 -0.95 12.48 1.94
C GLU A 102 -0.25 13.56 1.11
N LYS A 103 0.51 14.45 1.77
CA LYS A 103 1.30 15.49 1.10
C LYS A 103 2.36 14.91 0.15
N GLN A 104 2.94 13.76 0.50
CA GLN A 104 3.91 13.08 -0.36
C GLN A 104 3.21 12.47 -1.59
N PHE A 105 2.02 11.88 -1.43
CA PHE A 105 1.21 11.44 -2.57
C PHE A 105 0.91 12.59 -3.52
N GLN A 106 0.47 13.74 -3.00
CA GLN A 106 0.25 14.94 -3.82
C GLN A 106 1.52 15.31 -4.60
N ARG A 107 2.67 15.41 -3.92
CA ARG A 107 3.95 15.75 -4.53
C ARG A 107 4.35 14.80 -5.66
N ILE A 108 4.32 13.47 -5.43
CA ILE A 108 4.74 12.50 -6.45
C ILE A 108 3.78 12.45 -7.64
N ILE A 109 2.46 12.66 -7.40
CA ILE A 109 1.48 12.76 -8.48
C ILE A 109 1.77 13.99 -9.33
N THR A 110 2.02 15.15 -8.72
CA THR A 110 2.35 16.39 -9.42
C THR A 110 3.65 16.27 -10.22
N LEU A 111 4.68 15.64 -9.65
CA LEU A 111 5.99 15.50 -10.31
C LEU A 111 6.00 14.47 -11.44
N TYR A 112 5.37 13.31 -11.23
CA TYR A 112 5.55 12.15 -12.10
C TYR A 112 4.28 11.69 -12.82
N GLY A 113 3.09 12.14 -12.41
CA GLY A 113 1.82 11.63 -12.92
C GLY A 113 1.65 11.76 -14.44
N VAL A 114 2.12 12.85 -15.04
CA VAL A 114 2.06 13.04 -16.50
C VAL A 114 3.00 12.06 -17.21
N THR A 115 4.27 12.05 -16.81
CA THR A 115 5.32 11.29 -17.50
C THR A 115 5.22 9.78 -17.27
N GLN A 116 4.80 9.34 -16.08
CA GLN A 116 4.84 7.94 -15.69
C GLN A 116 3.48 7.25 -15.80
N ALA A 117 2.38 7.97 -15.58
CA ALA A 117 1.02 7.42 -15.59
C ALA A 117 0.10 8.05 -16.64
N GLY A 118 0.62 8.94 -17.51
CA GLY A 118 -0.15 9.57 -18.58
C GLY A 118 -1.29 10.47 -18.10
N PHE A 119 -1.19 11.03 -16.90
CA PHE A 119 -2.21 11.95 -16.39
C PHE A 119 -2.24 13.21 -17.25
N SER A 120 -3.44 13.75 -17.48
CA SER A 120 -3.57 15.04 -18.17
C SER A 120 -3.12 16.19 -17.27
N THR A 121 -2.75 17.32 -17.86
CA THR A 121 -2.38 18.54 -17.13
C THR A 121 -3.52 19.05 -16.23
N ILE A 122 -4.77 18.80 -16.63
CA ILE A 122 -5.97 19.10 -15.83
C ILE A 122 -5.96 18.31 -14.51
N ILE A 123 -5.63 17.01 -14.55
CA ILE A 123 -5.52 16.18 -13.34
C ILE A 123 -4.45 16.73 -12.42
N ILE A 124 -3.31 17.16 -12.96
CA ILE A 124 -2.24 17.78 -12.16
C ILE A 124 -2.71 19.09 -11.51
N SER A 125 -3.44 19.94 -12.24
CA SER A 125 -4.00 21.18 -11.68
C SER A 125 -5.02 20.90 -10.55
N ILE A 126 -5.86 19.87 -10.70
CA ILE A 126 -6.82 19.45 -9.67
C ILE A 126 -6.09 18.97 -8.41
N VAL A 127 -4.98 18.22 -8.58
CA VAL A 127 -4.20 17.72 -7.44
C VAL A 127 -3.41 18.82 -6.74
N ALA A 128 -2.97 19.84 -7.49
CA ALA A 128 -2.26 21.00 -6.95
C ALA A 128 -3.17 21.95 -6.15
N ASP A 129 -4.45 22.06 -6.51
CA ASP A 129 -5.44 22.90 -5.85
C ASP A 129 -6.02 22.22 -4.60
N GLU A 130 -5.65 22.70 -3.41
CA GLU A 130 -6.06 22.11 -2.12
C GLU A 130 -7.56 22.22 -1.84
N GLU A 131 -8.23 23.25 -2.39
CA GLU A 131 -9.66 23.47 -2.21
C GLU A 131 -10.50 22.65 -3.20
N ASN A 132 -9.86 22.00 -4.17
CA ASN A 132 -10.58 21.25 -5.18
C ASN A 132 -11.19 19.96 -4.59
N PRO A 133 -12.53 19.77 -4.66
CA PRO A 133 -13.17 18.59 -4.08
C PRO A 133 -12.75 17.27 -4.75
N LEU A 134 -12.20 17.32 -5.97
CA LEU A 134 -11.75 16.13 -6.71
C LEU A 134 -10.30 15.75 -6.38
N ARG A 135 -9.52 16.63 -5.72
CA ARG A 135 -8.14 16.35 -5.29
C ARG A 135 -8.07 15.06 -4.48
N LYS A 136 -8.91 14.97 -3.44
CA LYS A 136 -8.96 13.81 -2.53
C LYS A 136 -9.30 12.51 -3.26
N VAL A 137 -10.13 12.59 -4.29
CA VAL A 137 -10.60 11.45 -5.08
C VAL A 137 -9.44 10.82 -5.86
N ILE A 138 -8.61 11.66 -6.49
CA ILE A 138 -7.43 11.23 -7.23
C ILE A 138 -6.37 10.66 -6.28
N ILE A 139 -6.10 11.35 -5.18
CA ILE A 139 -5.17 10.86 -4.14
C ILE A 139 -5.64 9.50 -3.60
N ASP A 140 -6.93 9.33 -3.33
CA ASP A 140 -7.47 8.07 -2.82
C ASP A 140 -7.37 6.93 -3.85
N ILE A 141 -7.49 7.22 -5.15
CA ILE A 141 -7.25 6.21 -6.20
C ILE A 141 -5.78 5.80 -6.18
N VAL A 142 -4.84 6.75 -6.21
CA VAL A 142 -3.41 6.47 -6.21
C VAL A 142 -2.99 5.73 -4.94
N ARG A 143 -3.50 6.14 -3.77
CA ARG A 143 -3.28 5.46 -2.47
C ARG A 143 -3.80 4.03 -2.47
N ARG A 144 -4.96 3.78 -3.08
CA ARG A 144 -5.51 2.42 -3.22
C ARG A 144 -4.62 1.57 -4.12
N GLU A 145 -4.21 2.09 -5.27
CA GLU A 145 -3.30 1.37 -6.17
C GLU A 145 -1.97 1.08 -5.50
N TYR A 146 -1.42 2.03 -4.73
CA TYR A 146 -0.23 1.80 -3.91
C TYR A 146 -0.41 0.65 -2.91
N SER A 147 -1.54 0.62 -2.20
CA SER A 147 -1.84 -0.42 -1.20
C SER A 147 -1.99 -1.81 -1.83
N ASN A 148 -2.42 -1.86 -3.10
CA ASN A 148 -2.58 -3.10 -3.87
C ASN A 148 -1.30 -3.50 -4.61
N TRP A 149 -0.41 -2.55 -4.86
CA TRP A 149 0.82 -2.77 -5.60
C TRP A 149 1.78 -3.67 -4.82
N LYS A 150 2.34 -4.65 -5.52
CA LYS A 150 3.20 -5.70 -4.97
C LYS A 150 4.66 -5.59 -5.39
N GLY A 151 5.02 -4.50 -6.04
CA GLY A 151 6.39 -4.25 -6.52
C GLY A 151 6.54 -4.33 -8.04
N TYR A 152 5.57 -4.88 -8.78
CA TYR A 152 5.69 -5.03 -10.23
C TYR A 152 5.44 -3.72 -11.00
N VAL A 153 6.34 -3.39 -11.93
CA VAL A 153 6.33 -2.14 -12.69
C VAL A 153 6.51 -2.47 -14.17
N ILE A 154 5.78 -1.77 -15.04
CA ILE A 154 5.81 -2.03 -16.49
C ILE A 154 6.75 -1.03 -17.16
N GLU A 155 7.71 -1.57 -17.90
CA GLU A 155 8.55 -0.84 -18.84
C GLU A 155 7.94 -0.89 -20.24
N TYR A 156 7.84 0.25 -20.90
CA TYR A 156 7.29 0.37 -22.25
C TYR A 156 8.41 0.53 -23.28
N ASP A 157 8.17 0.09 -24.51
CA ASP A 157 9.05 0.43 -25.62
C ASP A 157 8.85 1.91 -26.03
N GLU A 158 9.93 2.69 -26.02
CA GLU A 158 9.90 4.11 -26.37
C GLU A 158 9.85 4.34 -27.89
N ASP A 159 10.24 3.36 -28.70
CA ASP A 159 10.36 3.49 -30.15
C ASP A 159 9.08 3.15 -30.93
N GLU A 160 8.05 2.62 -30.25
CA GLU A 160 6.80 2.22 -30.90
C GLU A 160 5.70 3.31 -30.80
N LYS A 161 5.01 3.57 -31.92
CA LYS A 161 3.81 4.44 -31.96
C LYS A 161 2.69 3.96 -31.03
N VAL A 162 2.71 2.68 -30.67
CA VAL A 162 1.84 2.08 -29.66
C VAL A 162 2.75 1.65 -28.52
N LEU A 163 2.53 2.22 -27.33
CA LEU A 163 3.28 1.86 -26.12
C LEU A 163 2.96 0.41 -25.74
N THR A 164 3.76 -0.52 -26.25
CA THR A 164 3.71 -1.94 -25.93
C THR A 164 4.57 -2.21 -24.68
N PRO A 165 4.10 -3.02 -23.72
CA PRO A 165 4.93 -3.46 -22.62
C PRO A 165 6.15 -4.23 -23.15
N LYS A 166 7.35 -3.71 -22.87
CA LYS A 166 8.63 -4.31 -23.25
C LYS A 166 9.09 -5.34 -22.22
N SER A 167 9.01 -4.97 -20.94
CA SER A 167 9.40 -5.81 -19.80
C SER A 167 8.77 -5.35 -18.50
N GLY A 168 9.00 -6.12 -17.43
CA GLY A 168 8.64 -5.73 -16.07
C GLY A 168 9.86 -5.69 -15.15
N TRP A 169 9.79 -4.83 -14.15
CA TRP A 169 10.70 -4.79 -13.02
C TRP A 169 9.99 -5.25 -11.75
N VAL A 170 10.74 -5.87 -10.85
CA VAL A 170 10.29 -6.19 -9.49
C VAL A 170 10.96 -5.22 -8.52
N TYR A 171 10.14 -4.44 -7.82
CA TYR A 171 10.56 -3.58 -6.73
C TYR A 171 10.25 -4.25 -5.40
N ALA A 172 11.29 -4.72 -4.72
CA ALA A 172 11.24 -5.31 -3.39
C ALA A 172 11.56 -4.27 -2.29
N THR A 173 11.30 -4.61 -1.04
CA THR A 173 11.55 -3.74 0.11
C THR A 173 12.71 -4.27 0.93
N LEU A 174 13.68 -3.43 1.28
CA LEU A 174 14.69 -3.73 2.29
C LEU A 174 14.13 -3.35 3.66
N LEU A 175 13.69 -4.35 4.41
CA LEU A 175 13.17 -4.20 5.76
C LEU A 175 14.31 -4.14 6.75
N SER A 176 14.39 -3.05 7.51
CA SER A 176 15.35 -2.89 8.60
C SER A 176 15.14 -3.98 9.64
N ALA A 177 16.24 -4.55 10.14
CA ALA A 177 16.19 -5.52 11.21
C ALA A 177 17.41 -5.43 12.12
N PHE A 178 17.27 -5.90 13.35
CA PHE A 178 18.39 -5.99 14.27
C PHE A 178 18.19 -7.09 15.30
N ASN A 179 19.29 -7.45 15.96
CA ASN A 179 19.24 -8.16 17.23
C ASN A 179 19.95 -7.35 18.31
N LEU A 180 19.64 -7.67 19.56
CA LEU A 180 20.25 -7.04 20.74
C LEU A 180 21.06 -8.09 21.47
N ASN A 181 22.37 -7.87 21.61
CA ASN A 181 23.19 -8.65 22.52
C ASN A 181 23.08 -8.03 23.92
N LYS A 182 22.59 -8.82 24.89
CA LYS A 182 22.44 -8.35 26.28
C LYS A 182 23.75 -8.39 27.06
N GLU A 183 24.70 -9.23 26.67
CA GLU A 183 25.98 -9.36 27.36
C GLU A 183 26.88 -8.17 27.05
N ASP A 184 26.95 -7.80 25.77
CA ASP A 184 27.76 -6.70 25.26
C ASP A 184 26.98 -5.38 25.11
N GLU A 185 25.70 -5.36 25.51
CA GLU A 185 24.77 -4.24 25.32
C GLU A 185 24.84 -3.63 23.90
N SER A 186 24.95 -4.49 22.87
CA SER A 186 25.21 -4.07 21.50
C SER A 186 24.01 -4.25 20.56
N PHE A 187 23.79 -3.26 19.69
CA PHE A 187 22.83 -3.29 18.58
C PHE A 187 23.51 -3.81 17.30
N ASN A 188 23.04 -4.94 16.75
CA ASN A 188 23.56 -5.47 15.48
C ASN A 188 22.50 -5.35 14.38
N HIS A 189 22.73 -4.44 13.45
CA HIS A 189 21.84 -4.15 12.33
C HIS A 189 22.07 -5.08 11.13
N PHE A 190 21.00 -5.38 10.38
CA PHE A 190 21.02 -6.02 9.07
C PHE A 190 19.69 -5.78 8.35
N TYR A 191 19.59 -6.18 7.08
CA TYR A 191 18.33 -6.11 6.32
C TYR A 191 17.76 -7.49 5.99
N TYR A 192 16.45 -7.55 5.84
CA TYR A 192 15.78 -8.59 5.06
C TYR A 192 15.25 -7.98 3.76
N LEU A 193 15.45 -8.66 2.64
CA LEU A 193 14.69 -8.38 1.43
C LEU A 193 13.30 -9.03 1.58
N PHE A 194 12.25 -8.26 1.30
CA PHE A 194 10.90 -8.78 1.20
C PHE A 194 10.30 -8.52 -0.19
N SER A 195 9.80 -9.59 -0.82
CA SER A 195 9.00 -9.51 -2.05
C SER A 195 7.98 -10.65 -2.07
N PRO A 196 6.74 -10.41 -2.53
CA PRO A 196 5.78 -11.48 -2.75
C PRO A 196 6.07 -12.30 -4.02
N TYR A 197 7.03 -11.88 -4.84
CA TYR A 197 7.49 -12.61 -6.01
C TYR A 197 8.63 -13.57 -5.65
N ASP A 198 8.70 -14.70 -6.34
CA ASP A 198 9.78 -15.67 -6.18
C ASP A 198 11.12 -15.06 -6.59
N PHE A 199 12.17 -15.37 -5.82
CA PHE A 199 13.50 -14.86 -6.08
C PHE A 199 14.14 -15.67 -7.21
N PRO A 200 14.77 -15.02 -8.20
CA PRO A 200 15.60 -15.70 -9.18
C PRO A 200 16.76 -16.46 -8.51
N ASP A 201 17.22 -17.56 -9.13
CA ASP A 201 18.29 -18.42 -8.59
C ASP A 201 19.62 -17.67 -8.40
N GLU A 202 19.90 -16.65 -9.20
CA GLU A 202 21.13 -15.85 -9.17
C GLU A 202 20.84 -14.36 -8.90
N LEU A 203 19.94 -14.06 -7.95
CA LEU A 203 19.62 -12.68 -7.59
C LEU A 203 20.79 -12.00 -6.87
N HIS A 204 21.33 -10.93 -7.47
CA HIS A 204 22.45 -10.15 -6.91
C HIS A 204 22.10 -8.67 -6.81
N LEU A 205 21.75 -8.20 -5.61
CA LEU A 205 21.44 -6.79 -5.39
C LEU A 205 22.71 -6.05 -4.95
N GLY A 206 23.17 -5.10 -5.77
CA GLY A 206 24.41 -4.35 -5.48
C GLY A 206 25.65 -5.24 -5.38
N GLY A 207 25.67 -6.35 -6.11
CA GLY A 207 26.76 -7.34 -6.06
C GLY A 207 26.69 -8.32 -4.88
N ILE A 208 25.66 -8.23 -4.03
CA ILE A 208 25.45 -9.14 -2.91
C ILE A 208 24.45 -10.22 -3.33
N GLU A 209 24.86 -11.49 -3.21
CA GLU A 209 23.99 -12.64 -3.45
C GLU A 209 22.82 -12.66 -2.46
N ILE A 210 21.60 -12.77 -2.98
CA ILE A 210 20.38 -12.79 -2.19
C ILE A 210 19.80 -14.18 -2.14
N LEU A 211 19.92 -14.81 -0.98
CA LEU A 211 19.41 -16.16 -0.74
C LEU A 211 17.98 -16.12 -0.19
N ASN A 212 17.09 -16.93 -0.77
CA ASN A 212 15.71 -17.07 -0.29
C ASN A 212 15.66 -17.82 1.07
N SER A 213 14.83 -17.35 2.00
CA SER A 213 14.54 -17.99 3.29
C SER A 213 13.08 -18.51 3.39
N GLY A 214 12.23 -18.20 2.41
CA GLY A 214 10.81 -18.56 2.37
C GLY A 214 9.86 -17.43 2.77
N ASN A 215 8.56 -17.62 2.52
CA ASN A 215 7.50 -16.63 2.80
C ASN A 215 7.74 -15.23 2.20
N GLY A 216 8.51 -15.14 1.11
CA GLY A 216 8.87 -13.88 0.46
C GLY A 216 10.05 -13.14 1.09
N TYR A 217 10.75 -13.74 2.07
CA TYR A 217 11.91 -13.14 2.73
C TYR A 217 13.23 -13.75 2.26
N SER A 218 14.28 -12.93 2.20
CA SER A 218 15.66 -13.40 2.08
C SER A 218 16.20 -13.96 3.39
N LYS A 219 17.42 -14.50 3.34
CA LYS A 219 18.32 -14.57 4.50
C LYS A 219 18.80 -13.16 4.89
N PRO A 220 19.32 -12.96 6.11
CA PRO A 220 19.86 -11.67 6.54
C PRO A 220 20.95 -11.15 5.59
N ILE A 221 20.85 -9.87 5.22
CA ILE A 221 21.80 -9.15 4.38
C ILE A 221 22.58 -8.20 5.29
N SER A 222 23.87 -8.46 5.46
CA SER A 222 24.72 -7.69 6.37
C SER A 222 25.22 -6.43 5.68
N ILE A 223 24.47 -5.33 5.82
CA ILE A 223 24.81 -3.98 5.37
C ILE A 223 24.59 -3.02 6.54
N GLU A 224 25.46 -2.01 6.64
CA GLU A 224 25.29 -0.94 7.61
C GLU A 224 23.93 -0.23 7.44
N PHE A 225 23.41 0.32 8.53
CA PHE A 225 22.14 1.02 8.51
C PHE A 225 22.24 2.28 7.63
N ASP A 226 21.43 2.32 6.58
CA ASP A 226 21.27 3.47 5.69
C ASP A 226 19.79 3.62 5.31
N GLN A 227 19.16 4.72 5.74
CA GLN A 227 17.75 4.99 5.43
C GLN A 227 17.49 5.27 3.95
N SER A 228 18.53 5.57 3.16
CA SER A 228 18.46 5.87 1.73
C SER A 228 19.01 4.75 0.84
N LEU A 229 19.25 3.56 1.41
CA LEU A 229 19.79 2.43 0.68
C LEU A 229 18.86 2.01 -0.46
N SER A 230 19.43 1.97 -1.67
CA SER A 230 18.76 1.49 -2.89
C SER A 230 19.75 0.61 -3.66
N LEU A 231 19.35 -0.63 -3.93
CA LEU A 231 20.15 -1.64 -4.60
C LEU A 231 19.41 -2.17 -5.82
N GLN A 232 20.15 -2.64 -6.81
CA GLN A 232 19.56 -3.15 -8.04
C GLN A 232 20.34 -4.34 -8.60
N ASP A 233 19.61 -5.14 -9.37
CA ASP A 233 20.06 -6.23 -10.22
C ASP A 233 19.45 -5.98 -11.61
N GLU A 234 20.25 -5.42 -12.52
CA GLU A 234 19.82 -5.09 -13.89
C GLU A 234 19.53 -6.35 -14.71
N GLN A 235 20.24 -7.45 -14.45
CA GLN A 235 20.11 -8.69 -15.21
C GLN A 235 18.76 -9.36 -14.92
N ASN A 236 18.41 -9.44 -13.63
CA ASN A 236 17.12 -10.01 -13.22
C ASN A 236 15.98 -9.00 -13.23
N LYS A 237 16.27 -7.70 -13.42
CA LYS A 237 15.31 -6.57 -13.34
C LYS A 237 14.67 -6.46 -11.95
N TRP A 238 15.52 -6.51 -10.93
CA TRP A 238 15.12 -6.30 -9.54
C TRP A 238 15.71 -5.00 -9.00
N ARG A 239 14.90 -4.31 -8.19
CA ARG A 239 15.35 -3.18 -7.37
C ARG A 239 14.84 -3.38 -5.96
N ALA A 240 15.60 -2.93 -4.98
CA ALA A 240 15.17 -2.91 -3.61
C ALA A 240 15.61 -1.64 -2.93
N SER A 241 14.75 -1.07 -2.09
CA SER A 241 15.12 0.08 -1.26
C SER A 241 14.43 0.00 0.09
N THR A 242 14.94 0.79 1.02
CA THR A 242 14.33 1.00 2.34
C THR A 242 13.04 1.82 2.23
N THR A 243 12.27 1.85 3.32
CA THR A 243 10.98 2.56 3.42
C THR A 243 11.12 4.06 3.74
N GLN A 244 12.35 4.57 3.94
CA GLN A 244 12.68 5.99 4.19
C GLN A 244 11.88 6.68 5.32
N ASN A 245 11.40 5.93 6.32
CA ASN A 245 10.56 6.46 7.40
C ASN A 245 11.39 7.11 8.52
N GLU A 246 10.93 8.25 9.08
CA GLU A 246 11.55 8.90 10.25
C GLU A 246 11.33 8.13 11.56
N ILE A 247 10.32 7.26 11.59
CA ILE A 247 9.97 6.36 12.68
C ILE A 247 9.85 4.96 12.08
N VAL A 248 10.54 3.99 12.65
CA VAL A 248 10.52 2.58 12.23
C VAL A 248 10.11 1.74 13.44
N ILE A 249 9.09 0.90 13.27
CA ILE A 249 8.60 0.01 14.32
C ILE A 249 9.10 -1.40 14.04
N TYR A 250 9.48 -2.13 15.08
CA TYR A 250 9.98 -3.49 14.97
C TYR A 250 9.20 -4.46 15.85
N THR A 251 9.00 -5.67 15.33
CA THR A 251 8.40 -6.80 16.04
C THR A 251 9.28 -8.05 15.91
N SER A 252 9.02 -9.07 16.72
CA SER A 252 9.76 -10.34 16.61
C SER A 252 9.58 -10.99 15.24
N GLY A 253 10.67 -11.46 14.66
CA GLY A 253 10.71 -12.16 13.37
C GLY A 253 9.86 -13.43 13.35
N SER A 254 9.55 -14.00 14.52
CA SER A 254 8.60 -15.11 14.67
C SER A 254 7.22 -14.81 14.06
N TYR A 255 6.80 -13.53 14.06
CA TYR A 255 5.55 -13.08 13.41
C TYR A 255 5.55 -13.29 11.89
N PHE A 256 6.73 -13.31 11.28
CA PHE A 256 6.97 -13.50 9.85
C PHE A 256 7.49 -14.92 9.51
N GLY A 257 7.63 -15.80 10.51
CA GLY A 257 8.24 -17.13 10.32
C GLY A 257 9.76 -17.10 10.22
N LEU A 258 10.40 -16.04 10.69
CA LEU A 258 11.85 -15.86 10.79
C LEU A 258 12.33 -16.09 12.22
N GLN A 259 13.64 -15.98 12.46
CA GLN A 259 14.22 -16.16 13.80
C GLN A 259 13.60 -15.17 14.81
N ALA A 260 13.31 -15.64 16.02
CA ALA A 260 12.49 -14.91 16.98
C ALA A 260 13.22 -13.74 17.66
N ASP A 261 14.54 -13.85 17.75
CA ASP A 261 15.50 -12.86 18.25
C ASP A 261 15.74 -11.71 17.28
N ASN A 262 15.50 -11.92 15.99
CA ASN A 262 15.55 -10.86 14.99
C ASN A 262 14.32 -9.96 15.14
N LEU A 263 14.54 -8.68 15.39
CA LEU A 263 13.51 -7.64 15.44
C LEU A 263 13.42 -7.01 14.05
N ILE A 264 12.28 -7.17 13.40
CA ILE A 264 12.09 -6.84 11.99
C ILE A 264 11.06 -5.72 11.87
N GLU A 265 11.35 -4.78 10.97
CA GLU A 265 10.47 -3.67 10.62
C GLU A 265 9.04 -4.13 10.30
N THR A 266 8.06 -3.34 10.77
CA THR A 266 6.63 -3.59 10.60
C THR A 266 5.87 -2.27 10.53
N ASP A 267 4.76 -2.26 9.79
CA ASP A 267 3.80 -1.16 9.71
C ASP A 267 2.66 -1.28 10.75
N LYS A 268 2.70 -2.34 11.58
CA LYS A 268 1.64 -2.66 12.55
C LYS A 268 2.11 -2.55 13.99
N ILE A 269 1.33 -1.83 14.80
CA ILE A 269 1.44 -1.86 16.26
C ILE A 269 0.63 -3.03 16.85
N SER A 270 1.29 -3.80 17.71
CA SER A 270 0.67 -4.78 18.59
C SER A 270 0.34 -4.17 19.96
N ARG A 271 -0.84 -4.53 20.50
CA ARG A 271 -1.22 -4.21 21.89
C ARG A 271 -0.76 -5.25 22.91
N GLN A 272 -0.26 -6.39 22.46
CA GLN A 272 -0.02 -7.56 23.31
C GLN A 272 1.44 -8.00 23.33
N SER A 273 2.21 -7.58 22.32
CA SER A 273 3.60 -7.98 22.13
C SER A 273 4.53 -6.84 22.53
N GLN A 274 5.70 -7.21 23.03
CA GLN A 274 6.81 -6.26 23.14
C GLN A 274 7.26 -5.85 21.73
N MET A 275 7.48 -4.57 21.55
CA MET A 275 7.90 -3.97 20.29
C MET A 275 9.04 -2.99 20.55
N TYR A 276 9.69 -2.59 19.45
CA TYR A 276 10.75 -1.62 19.47
C TYR A 276 10.46 -0.53 18.45
N LEU A 277 10.99 0.65 18.71
CA LEU A 277 10.81 1.83 17.86
C LEU A 277 12.15 2.53 17.73
N LEU A 278 12.59 2.72 16.49
CA LEU A 278 13.73 3.57 16.16
C LEU A 278 13.20 4.86 15.55
N CYS A 279 13.62 6.02 16.06
CA CYS A 279 13.23 7.31 15.47
C CYS A 279 14.40 8.28 15.37
N THR A 280 14.32 9.19 14.42
CA THR A 280 15.30 10.28 14.29
C THR A 280 15.29 11.19 15.52
N ASP A 281 16.36 11.94 15.73
CA ASP A 281 16.45 12.98 16.76
C ASP A 281 15.32 14.01 16.67
N LEU A 282 14.86 14.32 15.44
CA LEU A 282 13.76 15.25 15.20
C LEU A 282 12.44 14.77 15.82
N LYS A 283 12.21 13.46 15.86
CA LYS A 283 10.98 12.86 16.41
C LYS A 283 11.10 12.48 17.88
N LYS A 284 12.31 12.46 18.45
CA LYS A 284 12.59 12.01 19.81
C LYS A 284 11.64 12.60 20.85
N GLN A 285 11.50 13.92 20.90
CA GLN A 285 10.65 14.58 21.91
C GLN A 285 9.18 14.15 21.79
N SER A 286 8.66 14.12 20.56
CA SER A 286 7.29 13.67 20.28
C SER A 286 7.05 12.23 20.77
N ILE A 287 8.03 11.35 20.55
CA ILE A 287 7.98 9.96 20.99
C ILE A 287 8.06 9.83 22.52
N VAL A 288 8.89 10.65 23.17
CA VAL A 288 8.98 10.71 24.64
C VAL A 288 7.67 11.20 25.25
N ASP A 289 7.05 12.23 24.68
CA ASP A 289 5.76 12.76 25.13
C ASP A 289 4.65 11.71 24.98
N TRP A 290 4.66 10.94 23.89
CA TRP A 290 3.77 9.80 23.73
C TRP A 290 4.07 8.69 24.75
N GLY A 291 5.35 8.40 24.99
CA GLY A 291 5.81 7.43 25.99
C GLY A 291 5.36 7.76 27.41
N ALA A 292 5.19 9.05 27.75
CA ALA A 292 4.70 9.49 29.06
C ALA A 292 3.25 9.05 29.35
N THR A 293 2.49 8.66 28.31
CA THR A 293 1.12 8.13 28.49
C THR A 293 1.09 6.67 28.94
N PHE A 294 2.21 5.95 28.82
CA PHE A 294 2.31 4.52 29.12
C PHE A 294 2.34 4.25 30.62
N GLN A 295 1.97 3.04 31.00
CA GLN A 295 2.18 2.56 32.36
C GLN A 295 3.69 2.44 32.65
N LYS A 296 4.07 2.62 33.93
CA LYS A 296 5.48 2.53 34.34
C LYS A 296 6.09 1.19 33.92
N GLY A 297 7.19 1.25 33.17
CA GLY A 297 7.93 0.07 32.68
C GLY A 297 7.45 -0.47 31.32
N ASP A 298 6.36 0.07 30.76
CA ASP A 298 5.85 -0.33 29.44
C ASP A 298 6.43 0.51 28.30
N PHE A 299 7.22 1.53 28.62
CA PHE A 299 7.98 2.35 27.67
C PHE A 299 9.35 2.68 28.27
N THR A 300 10.44 2.44 27.54
CA THR A 300 11.81 2.65 28.03
C THR A 300 12.76 2.97 26.88
N ALA A 301 13.61 3.99 27.04
CA ALA A 301 14.70 4.25 26.11
C ALA A 301 15.79 3.18 26.26
N ILE A 302 16.37 2.76 25.14
CA ILE A 302 17.47 1.79 25.11
C ILE A 302 18.72 2.54 24.68
N ASP A 303 19.75 2.41 25.51
CA ASP A 303 21.08 2.98 25.27
C ASP A 303 22.06 1.81 25.07
N TYR A 304 22.09 1.28 23.85
CA TYR A 304 22.96 0.17 23.45
C TYR A 304 24.02 0.71 22.49
N ASP A 305 25.20 0.11 22.51
CA ASP A 305 26.27 0.45 21.58
C ASP A 305 25.83 0.18 20.14
N LYS A 306 26.31 1.01 19.21
CA LYS A 306 26.06 0.91 17.75
C LYS A 306 24.61 1.12 17.31
N VAL A 307 23.76 1.70 18.16
CA VAL A 307 22.52 2.33 17.66
C VAL A 307 22.90 3.38 16.61
N PRO A 308 22.25 3.42 15.43
CA PRO A 308 22.63 4.33 14.35
C PRO A 308 22.69 5.80 14.82
N THR A 309 23.73 6.51 14.41
CA THR A 309 23.91 7.93 14.78
C THR A 309 22.74 8.77 14.26
N GLY A 310 22.22 9.65 15.10
CA GLY A 310 21.03 10.46 14.78
C GLY A 310 19.70 9.76 15.06
N PHE A 311 19.73 8.54 15.61
CA PHE A 311 18.55 7.76 15.96
C PHE A 311 18.51 7.42 17.45
N ASN A 312 17.29 7.22 17.93
CA ASN A 312 16.99 6.84 19.31
C ASN A 312 16.14 5.57 19.30
N LEU A 313 16.53 4.59 20.10
CA LEU A 313 15.84 3.32 20.24
C LEU A 313 14.98 3.30 21.50
N PHE A 314 13.73 2.89 21.36
CA PHE A 314 12.79 2.72 22.45
C PHE A 314 12.22 1.30 22.43
N LYS A 315 12.02 0.76 23.62
CA LYS A 315 11.25 -0.46 23.87
C LYS A 315 9.88 -0.07 24.39
N PHE A 316 8.84 -0.69 23.85
CA PHE A 316 7.48 -0.45 24.34
C PHE A 316 6.59 -1.70 24.28
N ARG A 317 5.52 -1.69 25.07
CA ARG A 317 4.43 -2.67 25.03
C ARG A 317 3.12 -2.01 25.50
N ASN A 318 1.99 -2.62 25.19
CA ASN A 318 0.67 -2.18 25.66
C ASN A 318 0.37 -0.67 25.42
N PRO A 319 0.54 -0.12 24.20
CA PRO A 319 0.26 1.29 23.94
C PRO A 319 -1.17 1.66 24.31
N PRO A 320 -1.37 2.66 25.20
CA PRO A 320 -2.70 3.01 25.72
C PRO A 320 -3.56 3.74 24.68
N CYS A 321 -2.92 4.55 23.84
CA CYS A 321 -3.53 5.32 22.77
C CYS A 321 -2.59 5.45 21.57
N SER A 322 -3.16 5.80 20.42
CA SER A 322 -2.38 6.18 19.23
C SER A 322 -1.55 7.43 19.50
N HIS A 323 -0.41 7.54 18.81
CA HIS A 323 0.30 8.82 18.73
C HIS A 323 -0.61 9.89 18.09
N PRO A 324 -0.61 11.15 18.57
CA PRO A 324 -1.52 12.19 18.08
C PRO A 324 -1.34 12.57 16.60
N SER A 325 -0.11 12.51 16.08
CA SER A 325 0.23 13.00 14.73
C SER A 325 0.91 11.98 13.81
N GLU A 326 1.34 10.82 14.32
CA GLU A 326 2.19 9.90 13.56
C GLU A 326 1.35 8.68 13.17
N ASP A 327 1.00 8.58 11.88
CA ASP A 327 0.10 7.54 11.37
C ASP A 327 0.67 6.12 11.52
N ILE A 328 2.00 5.96 11.43
CA ILE A 328 2.69 4.69 11.71
C ILE A 328 2.45 4.23 13.15
N LEU A 329 2.23 5.17 14.08
CA LEU A 329 1.97 4.89 15.49
C LEU A 329 0.46 4.85 15.82
N LYS A 330 -0.38 4.64 14.82
CA LYS A 330 -1.82 4.48 15.01
C LYS A 330 -2.14 3.10 15.55
N VAL A 331 -2.70 3.08 16.75
CA VAL A 331 -3.18 1.85 17.36
C VAL A 331 -4.52 1.47 16.72
N THR A 332 -4.52 0.36 16.00
CA THR A 332 -5.74 -0.16 15.36
C THR A 332 -6.74 -0.62 16.41
N THR A 333 -7.92 0.03 16.44
CA THR A 333 -9.08 -0.36 17.27
C THR A 333 -10.06 -1.27 16.53
N ARG A 334 -9.96 -1.32 15.20
CA ARG A 334 -10.79 -2.19 14.37
C ARG A 334 -10.19 -3.58 14.36
N LYS A 335 -10.90 -4.55 14.94
CA LYS A 335 -10.49 -5.96 14.86
C LYS A 335 -10.47 -6.39 13.39
N LYS A 336 -9.31 -6.77 12.89
CA LYS A 336 -9.16 -7.32 11.53
C LYS A 336 -8.73 -8.77 11.65
N LEU A 337 -9.44 -9.65 10.97
CA LEU A 337 -8.99 -11.02 10.79
C LEU A 337 -8.00 -11.06 9.63
N GLU A 338 -6.80 -11.51 9.92
CA GLU A 338 -5.76 -11.71 8.92
C GLU A 338 -5.50 -13.21 8.80
N PHE A 339 -5.70 -13.71 7.59
CA PHE A 339 -5.46 -15.11 7.25
C PHE A 339 -4.06 -15.19 6.64
N ARG A 340 -3.14 -15.90 7.32
CA ARG A 340 -1.75 -16.05 6.86
C ARG A 340 -1.44 -17.52 6.55
N GLY A 341 -0.83 -17.75 5.40
CA GLY A 341 -0.62 -19.09 4.85
C GLY A 341 -1.89 -19.67 4.24
N GLY A 342 -1.90 -20.99 4.06
CA GLY A 342 -2.99 -21.71 3.40
C GLY A 342 -3.09 -21.43 1.90
N ILE A 343 -3.81 -22.28 1.18
CA ILE A 343 -4.00 -22.11 -0.28
C ILE A 343 -5.43 -21.64 -0.53
N LYS A 344 -5.55 -20.38 -0.94
CA LYS A 344 -6.81 -19.78 -1.38
C LYS A 344 -7.12 -20.25 -2.80
N PHE A 345 -8.33 -20.72 -3.07
CA PHE A 345 -8.75 -21.14 -4.41
C PHE A 345 -9.96 -20.37 -4.94
N GLU A 346 -10.72 -19.69 -4.08
CA GLU A 346 -11.78 -18.74 -4.45
C GLU A 346 -11.81 -17.57 -3.46
N ASN A 347 -12.64 -16.55 -3.71
CA ASN A 347 -12.79 -15.47 -2.75
C ASN A 347 -13.35 -16.01 -1.42
N ARG A 348 -12.59 -15.78 -0.33
CA ARG A 348 -12.87 -16.27 1.03
C ARG A 348 -12.92 -17.80 1.20
N SER A 349 -12.36 -18.59 0.26
CA SER A 349 -12.31 -20.06 0.34
C SER A 349 -10.86 -20.57 0.30
N TYR A 350 -10.54 -21.54 1.16
CA TYR A 350 -9.22 -22.16 1.28
C TYR A 350 -9.32 -23.68 1.18
N LEU A 351 -8.28 -24.32 0.63
CA LEU A 351 -8.19 -25.77 0.59
C LEU A 351 -8.23 -26.33 2.01
N LYS A 352 -9.12 -27.30 2.25
CA LYS A 352 -9.40 -27.84 3.59
C LYS A 352 -8.16 -28.40 4.30
N ASN A 353 -7.22 -28.97 3.53
CA ASN A 353 -6.00 -29.57 4.08
C ASN A 353 -4.88 -28.55 4.28
N LEU A 354 -5.06 -27.31 3.81
CA LEU A 354 -4.06 -26.23 3.84
C LEU A 354 -4.78 -24.94 4.24
N LEU A 355 -5.32 -24.93 5.45
CA LEU A 355 -5.99 -23.75 6.00
C LEU A 355 -4.99 -22.68 6.44
N PRO A 356 -5.33 -21.40 6.29
CA PRO A 356 -4.55 -20.31 6.84
C PRO A 356 -4.60 -20.33 8.37
N LYS A 357 -3.53 -19.85 9.00
CA LYS A 357 -3.57 -19.43 10.40
C LYS A 357 -4.34 -18.12 10.50
N ILE A 358 -5.23 -18.01 11.49
CA ILE A 358 -6.04 -16.82 11.72
C ILE A 358 -5.36 -15.97 12.79
N PHE A 359 -4.99 -14.74 12.43
CA PHE A 359 -4.47 -13.72 13.33
C PHE A 359 -5.55 -12.65 13.53
N VAL A 360 -5.74 -12.22 14.78
CA VAL A 360 -6.66 -11.14 15.13
C VAL A 360 -5.83 -9.88 15.39
N ASP A 361 -5.85 -8.97 14.43
CA ASP A 361 -5.26 -7.64 14.57
C ASP A 361 -6.17 -6.73 15.40
N GLY A 362 -5.61 -5.79 16.16
CA GLY A 362 -6.38 -4.89 17.05
C GLY A 362 -7.03 -5.56 18.27
N ALA A 363 -6.57 -6.75 18.66
CA ALA A 363 -7.02 -7.42 19.88
C ALA A 363 -6.51 -6.69 21.13
N ASP A 364 -7.40 -6.39 22.08
CA ASP A 364 -7.11 -5.67 23.33
C ASP A 364 -7.06 -6.58 24.56
N GLY A 365 -7.13 -7.91 24.35
CA GLY A 365 -7.14 -8.90 25.42
C GLY A 365 -8.42 -8.92 26.26
N ARG A 366 -9.40 -8.04 25.99
CA ARG A 366 -10.68 -7.97 26.70
C ARG A 366 -11.80 -8.57 25.86
N LYS A 367 -11.88 -9.91 25.88
CA LYS A 367 -13.11 -10.76 25.89
C LYS A 367 -12.87 -12.14 25.28
N THR A 368 -13.54 -13.11 25.91
CA THR A 368 -13.79 -14.50 25.49
C THR A 368 -14.53 -14.58 24.16
N SER A 369 -14.10 -15.53 23.32
CA SER A 369 -14.66 -15.86 22.01
C SER A 369 -16.15 -16.19 22.07
N PHE A 370 -16.90 -15.78 21.04
CA PHE A 370 -18.18 -16.39 20.65
C PHE A 370 -17.96 -17.17 19.35
#